data_AF-G8RGT3-F1
#
_entry.id   AF-G8RGT3-F1
#
_cell.length_a   1.000
_cell.length_b   1.000
_cell.length_c   1.000
_cell.angle_alpha   90.00
_cell.angle_beta   90.00
_cell.angle_gamma   90.00
#
_symmetry.space_group_name_H-M   'P 1'
#
loop_
_entity.id
_entity.type
_entity.pdbx_description
1 polymer ?
#
loop_
_entity_poly.entity_id
_entity_poly.type
_entity_poly.pdbx_seq_one_letter_code
_entity_poly.pdbx_strand_id
1 'polypeptide(L)'
;MRVPKIRVVPLVFSGAAAAALLIAPSLLTAEDGDGSQSVAVPCYMGTTFPNPWGRSCTIPGPLHKIRGSAPDANAIIACKDIPGCLSWYVNSP
;
A
#
# COMPACT_ATOMS: atom_id res chain seq x y z
N MET A 1 19.33 -44.68 -47.86
CA MET A 1 18.03 -44.31 -47.25
C MET A 1 18.29 -43.29 -46.14
N ARG A 2 17.73 -42.08 -46.21
CA ARG A 2 17.87 -41.03 -45.18
C ARG A 2 16.49 -40.80 -44.54
N VAL A 3 16.41 -40.90 -43.21
CA VAL A 3 15.24 -40.45 -42.44
C VAL A 3 15.69 -39.27 -41.56
N PRO A 4 15.07 -38.08 -41.67
CA PRO A 4 15.37 -36.99 -40.74
C PRO A 4 14.58 -37.19 -39.44
N LYS A 5 15.28 -37.43 -38.32
CA LYS A 5 14.70 -37.34 -36.98
C LYS A 5 14.59 -35.86 -36.60
N ILE A 6 13.40 -35.29 -36.80
CA ILE A 6 13.03 -33.97 -36.31
C ILE A 6 13.12 -33.99 -34.77
N ARG A 7 14.03 -33.21 -34.20
CA ARG A 7 14.21 -33.09 -32.74
C ARG A 7 13.14 -32.15 -32.17
N VAL A 8 11.96 -32.68 -31.86
CA VAL A 8 10.83 -31.99 -31.19
C VAL A 8 11.12 -31.73 -29.68
N VAL A 9 12.28 -32.15 -29.19
CA VAL A 9 12.60 -32.18 -27.75
C VAL A 9 12.76 -30.79 -27.08
N PRO A 10 13.25 -29.70 -27.69
CA PRO A 10 13.51 -28.49 -26.91
C PRO A 10 12.24 -27.70 -26.54
N LEU A 11 11.09 -28.00 -27.15
CA LEU A 11 9.90 -27.16 -27.02
C LEU A 11 9.05 -27.47 -25.77
N VAL A 12 9.25 -28.65 -25.16
CA VAL A 12 8.49 -29.06 -23.96
C VAL A 12 9.12 -28.51 -22.67
N PHE A 13 10.42 -28.20 -22.68
CA PHE A 13 11.12 -27.76 -21.46
C PHE A 13 10.95 -26.27 -21.12
N SER A 14 10.53 -25.42 -22.06
CA SER A 14 10.25 -24.00 -21.79
C SER A 14 8.85 -23.73 -21.23
N GLY A 15 7.90 -24.68 -21.30
CA GLY A 15 6.53 -24.47 -20.82
C GLY A 15 6.38 -24.53 -19.29
N ALA A 16 7.20 -25.34 -18.61
CA ALA A 16 7.02 -25.61 -17.19
C ALA A 16 7.47 -24.46 -16.26
N ALA A 17 8.48 -23.67 -16.66
CA ALA A 17 8.96 -22.55 -15.84
C ALA A 17 7.99 -21.35 -15.83
N ALA A 18 7.24 -21.14 -16.91
CA ALA A 18 6.27 -20.05 -17.01
C ALA A 18 5.02 -20.30 -16.13
N ALA A 19 4.65 -21.55 -15.89
CA ALA A 19 3.47 -21.89 -15.09
C ALA A 19 3.69 -21.64 -13.58
N ALA A 20 4.92 -21.79 -13.07
CA ALA A 20 5.21 -21.60 -11.65
C ALA A 20 5.16 -20.11 -11.23
N LEU A 21 5.50 -19.18 -12.12
CA LEU A 21 5.42 -17.74 -11.87
C LEU A 21 3.98 -17.21 -11.82
N LEU A 22 3.01 -17.94 -12.38
CA LEU A 22 1.61 -17.52 -12.42
C LEU A 22 0.79 -17.96 -11.19
N ILE A 23 1.27 -18.91 -10.38
CA ILE A 23 0.54 -19.46 -9.22
C ILE A 23 0.97 -18.80 -7.90
N ALA A 24 2.13 -18.14 -7.86
CA ALA A 24 2.70 -17.57 -6.64
C ALA A 24 1.98 -16.33 -6.02
N PRO A 25 1.17 -15.49 -6.72
CA PRO A 25 0.68 -14.26 -6.07
C PRO A 25 -0.39 -14.51 -5.00
N SER A 26 -1.09 -15.66 -5.03
CA SER A 26 -2.28 -15.90 -4.21
C SER A 26 -1.98 -16.14 -2.72
N LEU A 27 -0.72 -16.32 -2.33
CA LEU A 27 -0.32 -16.50 -0.93
C LEU A 27 0.01 -15.18 -0.21
N LEU A 28 0.08 -14.06 -0.93
CA LEU A 28 0.36 -12.73 -0.35
C LEU A 28 -0.90 -11.96 0.07
N THR A 29 -2.11 -12.51 -0.16
CA THR A 29 -3.40 -11.90 0.22
C THR A 29 -4.08 -12.65 1.36
N ALA A 30 -3.32 -13.10 2.36
CA ALA A 30 -3.89 -13.40 3.67
C ALA A 30 -3.90 -12.09 4.47
N GLU A 31 -4.91 -11.26 4.22
CA GLU A 31 -5.26 -10.17 5.12
C GLU A 31 -5.93 -10.81 6.35
N ASP A 32 -5.20 -10.85 7.48
CA ASP A 32 -5.80 -11.02 8.79
C ASP A 32 -6.73 -9.82 9.04
N GLY A 33 -8.00 -10.00 8.68
CA GLY A 33 -9.09 -9.12 9.08
C GLY A 33 -9.39 -9.30 10.55
N ASP A 34 -8.53 -8.80 11.44
CA ASP A 34 -8.87 -8.61 12.85
C ASP A 34 -9.75 -7.36 12.98
N GLY A 35 -10.86 -7.54 13.68
CA GLY A 35 -12.02 -6.68 13.60
C GLY A 35 -11.84 -5.33 14.27
N SER A 36 -12.55 -4.33 13.76
CA SER A 36 -13.20 -3.33 14.59
C SER A 36 -14.24 -2.57 13.77
N GLN A 37 -15.48 -3.07 13.77
CA GLN A 37 -16.62 -2.25 13.39
C GLN A 37 -16.93 -1.28 14.53
N SER A 38 -16.60 0.00 14.35
CA SER A 38 -17.32 1.09 15.01
C SER A 38 -17.72 2.09 13.94
N VAL A 39 -19.01 2.46 13.94
CA VAL A 39 -19.57 3.46 13.02
C VAL A 39 -19.07 4.83 13.48
N ALA A 40 -17.89 5.19 12.99
CA ALA A 40 -17.25 6.49 13.13
C ALA A 40 -16.62 6.85 11.77
N VAL A 41 -16.44 8.14 11.50
CA VAL A 41 -15.80 8.69 10.30
C VAL A 41 -14.72 7.73 9.77
N PRO A 42 -14.75 7.31 8.48
CA PRO A 42 -13.87 6.26 7.97
C PRO A 42 -12.42 6.62 8.25
N CYS A 43 -11.82 5.97 9.25
CA CYS A 43 -10.41 6.05 9.56
C CYS A 43 -9.71 4.85 8.93
N TYR A 44 -8.46 5.04 8.50
CA TYR A 44 -7.64 3.96 7.96
C TYR A 44 -6.69 3.42 9.01
N MET A 45 -6.25 2.17 8.82
CA MET A 45 -5.15 1.60 9.61
C MET A 45 -3.82 2.18 9.11
N GLY A 46 -3.03 2.78 10.01
CA GLY A 46 -1.72 3.35 9.67
C GLY A 46 -1.79 4.80 9.17
N THR A 47 -0.95 5.19 8.22
CA THR A 47 -0.89 6.54 7.61
C THR A 47 -1.05 6.46 6.11
N THR A 48 -1.91 7.30 5.53
CA THR A 48 -2.06 7.38 4.07
C THR A 48 -1.12 8.44 3.51
N PHE A 49 -0.13 8.03 2.72
CA PHE A 49 0.73 8.95 1.99
C PHE A 49 0.12 9.30 0.62
N PRO A 50 0.07 10.57 0.19
CA PRO A 50 0.45 11.82 0.85
C PRO A 50 -0.77 12.62 1.37
N ASN A 51 -1.62 12.03 2.20
CA ASN A 51 -2.85 12.67 2.69
C ASN A 51 -2.78 13.01 4.19
N PRO A 52 -2.39 14.24 4.57
CA PRO A 52 -2.27 14.63 5.98
C PRO A 52 -3.63 14.88 6.68
N TRP A 53 -4.74 15.10 5.95
CA TRP A 53 -6.09 15.21 6.56
C TRP A 53 -6.76 13.88 6.81
N GLY A 54 -6.15 12.81 6.31
CA GLY A 54 -6.59 11.46 6.56
C GLY A 54 -6.64 11.16 8.06
N ARG A 55 -7.71 10.52 8.53
CA ARG A 55 -7.81 10.10 9.92
C ARG A 55 -7.26 8.67 10.06
N SER A 56 -6.24 8.50 10.90
CA SER A 56 -5.73 7.20 11.28
C SER A 56 -6.52 6.64 12.47
N CYS A 57 -6.79 5.34 12.49
CA CYS A 57 -7.32 4.67 13.67
C CYS A 57 -6.22 4.28 14.67
N THR A 58 -4.96 4.20 14.23
CA THR A 58 -3.82 3.73 15.05
C THR A 58 -2.92 4.86 15.52
N ILE A 59 -2.85 5.97 14.78
CA ILE A 59 -2.01 7.12 15.12
C ILE A 59 -2.87 8.21 15.76
N PRO A 60 -2.49 8.73 16.94
CA PRO A 60 -3.20 9.84 17.56
C PRO A 60 -3.14 11.07 16.66
N GLY A 61 -4.31 11.51 16.21
CA GLY A 61 -4.50 12.77 15.50
C GLY A 61 -4.82 13.92 16.46
N PRO A 62 -4.91 15.15 15.94
CA PRO A 62 -5.33 16.29 16.75
C PRO A 62 -6.83 16.15 17.04
N LEU A 63 -7.21 16.40 18.30
CA LEU A 63 -8.62 16.51 18.72
C LEU A 63 -9.28 17.71 18.05
N HIS A 64 -8.56 18.84 18.03
CA HIS A 64 -8.96 20.07 17.35
C HIS A 64 -7.74 20.65 16.61
N LYS A 65 -7.86 20.83 15.31
CA LYS A 65 -6.84 21.50 14.49
C LYS A 65 -7.11 23.00 14.53
N ILE A 66 -6.19 23.75 15.13
CA ILE A 66 -6.20 25.21 15.12
C ILE A 66 -5.11 25.66 14.15
N ARG A 67 -5.39 26.68 13.34
CA ARG A 67 -4.38 27.23 12.43
C ARG A 67 -3.14 27.66 13.22
N GLY A 68 -1.96 27.21 12.80
CA GLY A 68 -0.69 27.48 13.50
C GLY A 68 -0.39 26.55 14.69
N SER A 69 -1.29 25.61 15.01
CA SER A 69 -1.00 24.57 16.02
C SER A 69 0.09 23.61 15.54
N ALA A 70 0.72 22.92 16.49
CA ALA A 70 1.69 21.89 16.16
C ALA A 70 1.04 20.80 15.28
N PRO A 71 1.73 20.33 14.23
CA PRO A 71 1.22 19.24 13.41
C PRO A 71 1.16 17.95 14.23
N ASP A 72 0.14 17.13 13.96
CA ASP A 72 0.03 15.79 14.55
C ASP A 72 0.96 14.78 13.88
N ALA A 73 1.12 13.62 14.53
CA ALA A 73 2.00 12.56 14.06
C ALA A 73 1.61 12.04 12.66
N ASN A 74 0.32 11.94 12.35
CA ASN A 74 -0.13 11.47 11.04
C ASN A 74 0.24 12.48 9.94
N ALA A 75 0.08 13.79 10.18
CA ALA A 75 0.49 14.83 9.23
C ALA A 75 2.01 14.87 9.02
N ILE A 76 2.82 14.69 10.08
CA ILE A 76 4.28 14.61 9.97
C ILE A 76 4.70 13.44 9.09
N ILE A 77 4.10 12.27 9.31
CA ILE A 77 4.40 11.08 8.53
C ILE A 77 3.93 11.28 7.09
N ALA A 78 2.66 11.63 6.86
CA ALA A 78 2.07 11.77 5.52
C ALA A 78 2.77 12.83 4.64
N CYS A 79 3.35 13.87 5.23
CA CYS A 79 4.06 14.94 4.51
C CYS A 79 5.58 14.70 4.39
N LYS A 80 6.10 13.55 4.82
CA LYS A 80 7.54 13.27 4.76
C LYS A 80 8.06 13.40 3.33
N ASP A 81 9.18 14.09 3.17
CA ASP A 81 9.86 14.37 1.89
C ASP A 81 9.03 15.19 0.88
N ILE A 82 7.95 15.85 1.31
CA ILE A 82 7.13 16.75 0.47
C ILE A 82 7.29 18.20 0.95
N PRO A 83 8.12 19.01 0.26
CA PRO A 83 8.38 20.39 0.68
C PRO A 83 7.08 21.21 0.68
N GLY A 84 6.84 21.96 1.76
CA GLY A 84 5.65 22.80 1.92
C GLY A 84 4.38 22.07 2.40
N CYS A 85 4.33 20.73 2.40
CA CYS A 85 3.14 19.98 2.82
C CYS A 85 2.76 20.26 4.28
N LEU A 86 3.73 20.20 5.21
CA LEU A 86 3.50 20.50 6.62
C LEU A 86 3.06 21.96 6.85
N SER A 87 3.69 22.90 6.13
CA SER A 87 3.31 24.31 6.19
C SER A 87 1.87 24.51 5.72
N TRP A 88 1.47 23.85 4.63
CA TRP A 88 0.10 23.92 4.13
C TRP A 88 -0.89 23.29 5.10
N TYR A 89 -0.55 22.16 5.72
CA TYR A 89 -1.38 21.51 6.72
C TYR A 89 -1.63 22.40 7.94
N VAL A 90 -0.57 22.97 8.52
CA VAL A 90 -0.64 23.83 9.72
C VAL A 90 -1.38 25.14 9.45
N ASN A 91 -1.23 25.70 8.25
CA ASN A 91 -1.78 27.02 7.90
C ASN A 91 -3.14 26.99 7.21
N SER A 92 -3.58 25.83 6.73
CA SER A 92 -4.91 25.66 6.14
C SER A 92 -6.00 25.59 7.21
N PRO A 93 -7.26 25.91 6.86
CA PRO A 93 -8.41 25.74 7.75
C PRO A 93 -8.55 24.29 8.26
#